data_AF-A0A9D8LCJ1-F1
#
_entry.id   AF-A0A9D8LCJ1-F1
#
_cell.length_a   1.000
_cell.length_b   1.000
_cell.length_c   1.000
_cell.angle_alpha   90.00
_cell.angle_beta   90.00
_cell.angle_gamma   90.00
#
_symmetry.space_group_name_H-M   'P 1'
#
loop_
_entity.id
_entity.type
_entity.pdbx_description
1 polymer ?
#
loop_
_entity_poly.entity_id
_entity_poly.type
_entity_poly.pdbx_seq_one_letter_code
_entity_poly.pdbx_strand_id
1 'polypeptide(L)' 'PIQVGSHYHFFEANPALAFEREKARGFRLDIPAGTAVRFEPGQTREIRLVVLAGKREVYGFRQEVMGKL' A
#
# COMPACT_ATOMS: atom_id res chain seq x y z
N PRO A 1 -10.17 10.38 8.38
CA PRO A 1 -8.99 10.52 7.49
C PRO A 1 -8.17 9.21 7.50
N ILE A 2 -7.51 8.86 6.39
CA ILE A 2 -6.67 7.66 6.26
C ILE A 2 -5.25 8.10 5.91
N GLN A 3 -4.24 7.52 6.54
CA GLN A 3 -2.84 7.81 6.24
C GLN A 3 -2.08 6.51 6.04
N VAL A 4 -1.35 6.41 4.92
CA VAL A 4 -0.61 5.20 4.52
C VAL A 4 0.87 5.54 4.42
N GLY A 5 1.70 4.79 5.13
CA GLY A 5 3.15 5.00 5.18
C GLY A 5 3.89 4.43 3.96
N SER A 6 5.10 4.94 3.74
CA SER A 6 6.00 4.59 2.62
C SER A 6 6.24 3.09 2.37
N HIS A 7 6.18 2.25 3.42
CA HIS A 7 6.51 0.83 3.36
C HIS A 7 5.33 -0.11 3.63
N TYR A 8 4.12 0.44 3.77
CA TYR A 8 2.93 -0.39 3.91
C TYR A 8 2.61 -1.09 2.59
N HIS A 9 2.24 -2.38 2.62
CA HIS A 9 1.82 -3.11 1.44
C HIS A 9 0.48 -2.55 0.92
N PHE A 10 0.52 -1.77 -0.16
CA PHE A 10 -0.60 -0.90 -0.55
C PHE A 10 -1.86 -1.68 -0.93
N PHE A 11 -1.71 -2.91 -1.44
CA PHE A 11 -2.80 -3.87 -1.65
C PHE A 11 -3.70 -4.06 -0.43
N GLU A 12 -3.11 -4.10 0.76
CA GLU A 12 -3.79 -4.36 2.03
C GLU A 12 -4.18 -3.07 2.75
N ALA A 13 -4.09 -1.90 2.09
CA ALA A 13 -4.50 -0.64 2.70
C ALA A 13 -6.00 -0.66 3.04
N ASN A 14 -6.43 0.24 3.92
CA ASN A 14 -7.78 0.30 4.46
C ASN A 14 -8.87 0.06 3.37
N PRO A 15 -9.84 -0.86 3.60
CA PRO A 15 -10.94 -1.15 2.66
C PRO A 15 -11.71 0.07 2.15
N ALA A 16 -11.80 1.14 2.94
CA ALA A 16 -12.48 2.37 2.55
C ALA A 16 -11.77 3.15 1.43
N LEU A 17 -10.50 2.83 1.12
CA LEU A 17 -9.82 3.34 -0.07
C LEU A 17 -10.23 2.51 -1.29
N ALA A 18 -10.86 3.16 -2.26
CA ALA A 18 -11.27 2.58 -3.53
C ALA A 18 -10.19 2.78 -4.60
N PHE A 19 -9.61 1.68 -5.09
CA PHE A 19 -8.63 1.63 -6.17
C PHE A 19 -8.53 0.19 -6.72
N GLU A 20 -7.81 0.01 -7.82
CA GLU A 20 -7.57 -1.32 -8.41
C GLU A 20 -6.58 -2.12 -7.56
N ARG A 21 -7.10 -2.87 -6.56
CA ARG A 21 -6.27 -3.59 -5.58
C ARG A 21 -5.27 -4.53 -6.24
N GLU A 22 -5.70 -5.35 -7.20
CA GLU A 22 -4.81 -6.30 -7.89
C GLU A 22 -3.56 -5.64 -8.50
N LYS A 23 -3.67 -4.40 -9.00
CA LYS A 23 -2.52 -3.65 -9.54
C LYS A 23 -1.51 -3.22 -8.45
N ALA A 24 -1.94 -3.14 -7.19
CA ALA A 24 -1.12 -2.79 -6.05
C ALA A 24 -0.51 -4.01 -5.32
N ARG A 25 -0.83 -5.25 -5.73
CA ARG A 25 -0.30 -6.47 -5.11
C ARG A 25 1.21 -6.55 -5.28
N GLY A 26 1.93 -6.54 -4.16
CA GLY A 26 3.38 -6.54 -4.10
C GLY A 26 4.03 -5.16 -4.21
N PHE A 27 3.28 -4.08 -4.02
CA PHE A 27 3.79 -2.71 -4.11
C PHE A 27 3.63 -1.92 -2.81
N ARG A 28 4.45 -0.88 -2.67
CA ARG A 28 4.39 0.15 -1.63
C ARG A 28 4.42 1.55 -2.26
N LEU A 29 4.15 2.59 -1.49
CA LEU A 29 4.23 3.98 -1.98
C LEU A 29 5.65 4.35 -2.42
N ASP A 30 5.75 4.96 -3.60
CA ASP A 30 7.01 5.51 -4.14
C ASP A 30 7.24 6.93 -3.60
N ILE A 31 7.54 7.01 -2.30
CA ILE A 31 7.78 8.25 -1.56
C ILE A 31 9.00 8.07 -0.64
N PRO A 32 9.63 9.14 -0.15
CA PRO A 32 10.75 9.05 0.78
C PRO A 32 10.45 8.17 2.00
N ALA A 33 11.43 7.38 2.41
CA ALA A 33 11.29 6.47 3.54
C ALA A 33 10.88 7.22 4.82
N GLY A 34 10.00 6.61 5.62
CA GLY A 34 9.46 7.21 6.85
C GLY A 34 8.33 8.22 6.64
N THR A 35 8.08 8.67 5.41
CA THR A 35 6.95 9.57 5.10
C THR A 35 5.65 8.81 4.81
N ALA A 36 4.55 9.54 4.64
CA ALA A 36 3.22 8.98 4.40
C ALA A 36 2.37 9.87 3.48
N VAL A 37 1.39 9.25 2.81
CA VAL A 37 0.34 9.95 2.07
C VAL A 37 -0.95 9.94 2.90
N ARG A 38 -1.58 11.11 3.00
CA ARG A 38 -2.85 11.30 3.70
C ARG A 38 -4.00 11.46 2.70
N PHE A 39 -5.12 10.83 3.02
CA PHE A 39 -6.38 10.86 2.29
C PHE A 39 -7.47 11.38 3.23
N GLU A 40 -8.01 12.56 2.92
CA GLU A 40 -9.20 13.09 3.60
C GLU A 40 -10.47 12.36 3.13
N PRO A 41 -11.56 12.37 3.91
CA PRO A 41 -12.83 11.79 3.48
C PRO A 41 -13.29 12.35 2.12
N GLY A 42 -13.56 11.47 1.15
CA GLY A 42 -13.97 11.84 -0.21
C GLY A 42 -12.85 12.33 -1.13
N GLN A 43 -11.60 12.43 -0.65
CA GLN A 43 -10.47 12.85 -1.47
C GLN A 43 -10.06 11.78 -2.47
N THR A 44 -9.90 12.19 -3.73
CA THR A 44 -9.26 11.37 -4.76
C THR A 44 -7.85 11.87 -5.01
N ARG A 45 -6.90 10.95 -5.18
CA ARG A 45 -5.50 11.29 -5.45
C ARG A 45 -4.84 10.20 -6.29
N GLU A 46 -4.10 10.63 -7.29
CA GLU A 46 -3.18 9.75 -8.02
C GLU A 46 -1.88 9.58 -7.21
N ILE A 47 -1.44 8.32 -7.09
CA ILE A 47 -0.25 7.95 -6.32
C ILE A 47 0.64 7.05 -7.15
N ARG A 48 1.95 7.15 -6.94
CA ARG A 48 2.92 6.26 -7.56
C ARG A 48 3.28 5.14 -6.60
N LEU A 49 3.38 3.95 -7.15
CA LEU A 49 3.74 2.74 -6.44
C LEU A 49 5.08 2.20 -6.95
N VAL A 50 5.86 1.62 -6.05
CA VAL A 50 7.12 0.93 -6.35
C VAL A 50 7.07 -0.50 -5.81
N VAL A 51 7.67 -1.43 -6.56
CA VAL A 51 7.65 -2.86 -6.23
C VAL A 51 8.41 -3.13 -4.93
N LEU A 52 7.90 -4.05 -4.11
CA LEU A 52 8.64 -4.61 -3.00
C LEU A 52 9.85 -5.41 -3.53
N ALA A 53 11.02 -5.18 -2.93
CA ALA A 53 12.25 -5.87 -3.30
C ALA A 53 12.57 -7.02 -2.31
N GLY A 54 13.77 -7.59 -2.41
CA GLY A 54 14.21 -8.71 -1.57
C GLY A 54 13.50 -10.01 -1.95
N LYS A 55 13.12 -10.81 -0.95
CA LYS A 55 12.45 -12.12 -1.17
C LYS A 55 11.03 -12.00 -1.74
N ARG A 56 10.44 -10.80 -1.72
CA ARG A 56 9.04 -10.55 -2.12
C ARG A 56 8.06 -11.46 -1.37
N GLU A 57 8.26 -11.56 -0.07
CA GLU A 57 7.37 -12.26 0.85
C GLU A 57 6.70 -11.21 1.76
N VAL A 58 5.38 -11.34 1.93
CA VAL A 58 4.56 -10.40 2.68
C VAL A 58 3.88 -11.15 3.82
N TYR A 59 4.17 -10.72 5.05
CA TYR A 59 3.60 -11.25 6.29
C TYR A 59 3.04 -10.11 7.14
N GLY A 60 1.92 -10.34 7.83
CA GLY A 60 1.26 -9.34 8.66
C GLY A 60 0.18 -8.57 7.90
N PHE A 61 0.19 -7.23 7.99
CA PHE A 61 -0.80 -6.34 7.38
C PHE A 61 -2.26 -6.74 7.68
N ARG A 62 -3.06 -7.08 6.67
CA ARG A 62 -4.44 -7.61 6.84
C ARG A 62 -4.49 -9.12 6.66
N GLN A 63 -3.33 -9.77 6.61
CA GLN A 63 -3.13 -11.20 6.45
C GLN A 63 -3.66 -11.74 5.11
N GLU A 64 -3.73 -10.89 4.07
CA GLU A 64 -4.29 -11.27 2.77
C GLU A 64 -3.27 -11.99 1.87
N VAL A 65 -1.97 -11.87 2.15
CA VAL A 65 -0.90 -12.58 1.39
C VAL A 65 -0.23 -13.68 2.21
N MET A 66 0.29 -13.37 3.40
CA MET A 66 0.90 -14.31 4.36
C MET A 66 1.92 -15.30 3.76
N GLY A 67 2.74 -14.83 2.83
CA GLY A 67 3.70 -15.67 2.12
C GLY A 67 4.34 -14.99 0.93
N LYS A 68 4.82 -15.81 0.00
CA LYS A 68 5.44 -15.34 -1.24
C LYS A 68 4.38 -14.71 -2.16
N LEU A 69 4.72 -13.58 -2.75
CA LEU A 69 3.90 -12.89 -3.76
C LEU A 69 3.84 -13.67 -5.07
#